data_AF-A0A2I1H729-F1
#
_entry.id   AF-A0A2I1H729-F1
#
_cell.length_a   1.000
_cell.length_b   1.000
_cell.length_c   1.000
_cell.angle_alpha   90.00
_cell.angle_beta   90.00
_cell.angle_gamma   90.00
#
_symmetry.space_group_name_H-M   'P 1'
#
loop_
_entity.id
_entity.type
_entity.pdbx_description
1 polymer ?
#
loop_
_entity_poly.entity_id
_entity_poly.type
_entity_poly.pdbx_seq_one_letter_code
_entity_poly.pdbx_strand_id
1 'polypeptide(L)'
;MPELDHFSTEVQEQILKWNHNIFDETQANHDDPTLIIIEWSEINLANRNLDKNVMITRIRNAHNELRPFPNAALPSVSIFFIVTHPDNSMDVAVNVAYGNNGFQTNYRIPNAPSLGRIFSVRATSRKDAFEVTEFPNVF
;
A
#
# COMPACT_ATOMS: atom_id res chain seq x y z
N MET A 1 -18.62 -5.07 -5.37
CA MET A 1 -17.79 -4.91 -6.58
C MET A 1 -16.84 -6.09 -6.58
N PRO A 2 -16.80 -6.93 -7.63
CA PRO A 2 -15.99 -8.16 -7.63
C PRO A 2 -14.52 -7.94 -7.23
N GLU A 3 -13.98 -6.77 -7.55
CA GLU A 3 -12.61 -6.33 -7.26
C GLU A 3 -12.35 -6.08 -5.76
N LEU A 4 -13.40 -6.02 -4.94
CA LEU A 4 -13.32 -5.78 -3.48
C LEU A 4 -13.55 -7.03 -2.64
N ASP A 5 -14.11 -8.10 -3.21
CA ASP A 5 -14.64 -9.25 -2.45
C ASP A 5 -13.56 -10.02 -1.66
N HIS A 6 -12.27 -9.79 -1.97
CA HIS A 6 -11.13 -10.40 -1.29
C HIS A 6 -10.51 -9.52 -0.19
N PHE A 7 -10.98 -8.28 -0.02
CA PHE A 7 -10.51 -7.35 1.01
C PHE A 7 -11.40 -7.35 2.24
N SER A 8 -10.83 -7.02 3.40
CA SER A 8 -11.61 -6.75 4.61
C SER A 8 -12.49 -5.51 4.43
N THR A 9 -13.60 -5.42 5.17
CA THR A 9 -14.50 -4.25 5.13
C THR A 9 -13.75 -2.93 5.34
N GLU A 10 -12.78 -2.90 6.26
CA GLU A 10 -11.94 -1.73 6.51
C GLU A 10 -11.19 -1.28 5.25
N VAL A 11 -10.59 -2.22 4.51
CA VAL A 11 -9.85 -1.92 3.28
C VAL A 11 -10.78 -1.46 2.17
N GLN A 12 -11.95 -2.11 2.02
CA GLN A 12 -12.96 -1.72 1.05
C GLN A 12 -13.41 -0.26 1.27
N GLU A 13 -13.69 0.12 2.51
CA GLU A 13 -14.08 1.48 2.88
C GLU A 13 -12.99 2.51 2.53
N GLN A 14 -11.71 2.19 2.79
CA GLN A 14 -10.61 3.10 2.45
C GLN A 14 -10.41 3.23 0.93
N ILE A 15 -10.54 2.14 0.16
CA ILE A 15 -10.44 2.19 -1.31
C ILE A 15 -11.54 3.09 -1.88
N LEU A 16 -12.79 2.90 -1.43
CA LEU A 16 -13.91 3.72 -1.91
C LEU A 16 -13.75 5.19 -1.54
N LYS A 17 -13.35 5.47 -0.29
CA LYS A 17 -13.06 6.84 0.17
C LYS A 17 -11.97 7.50 -0.67
N TRP A 18 -10.89 6.78 -0.94
CA TRP A 18 -9.82 7.28 -1.80
C TRP A 18 -10.31 7.56 -3.22
N ASN A 19 -11.07 6.64 -3.82
CA ASN A 19 -11.61 6.79 -5.17
C ASN A 19 -12.53 8.02 -5.25
N HIS A 20 -13.43 8.20 -4.27
CA HIS A 20 -14.31 9.37 -4.20
C HIS A 20 -13.53 10.67 -4.08
N ASN A 21 -12.51 10.72 -3.21
CA ASN A 21 -11.67 11.90 -3.06
C ASN A 21 -10.97 12.29 -4.37
N ILE A 22 -10.50 11.31 -5.16
CA ILE A 22 -9.94 11.60 -6.49
C ILE A 22 -11.01 12.28 -7.34
N PHE A 23 -12.17 11.66 -7.55
CA PHE A 23 -13.19 12.22 -8.45
C PHE A 23 -13.77 13.56 -8.00
N ASP A 24 -13.81 13.83 -6.70
CA ASP A 24 -14.30 15.09 -6.16
C ASP A 24 -13.24 16.20 -6.22
N GLU A 25 -11.94 15.88 -6.14
CA GLU A 25 -10.83 16.85 -6.23
C GLU A 25 -10.28 17.07 -7.66
N THR A 26 -10.40 16.09 -8.56
CA THR A 26 -9.61 16.02 -9.81
C THR A 26 -10.41 16.12 -11.12
N GLN A 27 -11.62 16.71 -11.13
CA GLN A 27 -12.35 16.98 -12.40
C GLN A 27 -11.55 17.80 -13.46
N ALA A 28 -10.32 18.24 -13.17
CA ALA A 28 -9.48 19.02 -14.06
C ALA A 28 -8.10 18.43 -14.44
N ASN A 29 -7.56 17.37 -13.81
CA ASN A 29 -6.18 16.91 -14.11
C ASN A 29 -6.05 15.38 -14.11
N HIS A 30 -5.49 14.84 -15.20
CA HIS A 30 -5.33 13.42 -15.53
C HIS A 30 -4.25 12.65 -14.74
N ASP A 31 -3.64 13.25 -13.72
CA ASP A 31 -2.62 12.60 -12.89
C ASP A 31 -3.28 11.90 -11.70
N ASP A 32 -4.15 10.93 -12.00
CA ASP A 32 -4.92 10.19 -11.00
C ASP A 32 -3.98 9.47 -10.04
N PRO A 33 -3.91 9.83 -8.75
CA PRO A 33 -2.97 9.20 -7.83
C PRO A 33 -3.20 7.69 -7.73
N THR A 34 -2.19 6.93 -7.30
CA THR A 34 -2.30 5.49 -6.99
C THR A 34 -2.32 5.27 -5.48
N LEU A 35 -3.23 4.42 -5.00
CA LEU A 35 -3.28 3.96 -3.61
C LEU A 35 -2.50 2.64 -3.47
N ILE A 36 -1.49 2.66 -2.62
CA ILE A 36 -0.76 1.47 -2.18
C ILE A 36 -1.33 1.02 -0.83
N ILE A 37 -1.70 -0.25 -0.75
CA ILE A 37 -2.21 -0.91 0.46
C ILE A 37 -1.18 -1.94 0.87
N ILE A 38 -0.76 -1.90 2.13
CA ILE A 38 0.20 -2.85 2.69
C ILE A 38 -0.47 -3.55 3.85
N GLU A 39 -0.66 -4.86 3.71
CA GLU A 39 -1.18 -5.73 4.75
C GLU A 39 -0.03 -6.52 5.38
N TRP A 40 0.07 -6.47 6.70
CA TRP A 40 1.10 -7.12 7.49
C TRP A 40 0.58 -8.39 8.17
N SER A 41 1.41 -9.42 8.22
CA SER A 41 1.23 -10.57 9.11
C SER A 41 1.95 -10.29 10.42
N GLU A 42 1.21 -9.83 11.44
CA GLU A 42 1.76 -9.55 12.79
C GLU A 42 2.52 -10.75 13.36
N ILE A 43 2.01 -11.97 13.13
CA ILE A 43 2.64 -13.21 13.58
C ILE A 43 4.00 -13.39 12.91
N ASN A 44 4.08 -13.21 11.59
CA ASN A 44 5.32 -13.41 10.86
C ASN A 44 6.33 -12.29 11.16
N LEU A 45 5.86 -11.06 11.38
CA LEU A 45 6.71 -9.95 11.83
C LEU A 45 7.30 -10.22 13.22
N ALA A 46 6.48 -10.63 14.19
CA ALA A 46 6.92 -10.95 15.53
C ALA A 46 7.93 -12.12 15.52
N ASN A 47 7.67 -13.17 14.73
CA ASN A 47 8.57 -14.32 14.58
C ASN A 47 9.95 -13.93 14.03
N ARG A 48 10.04 -12.84 13.24
CA ARG A 48 11.30 -12.32 12.71
C ARG A 48 11.85 -11.14 13.53
N ASN A 49 11.26 -10.84 14.69
CA ASN A 49 11.60 -9.71 15.56
C ASN A 49 11.62 -8.36 14.80
N LEU A 50 10.59 -8.14 13.98
CA LEU A 50 10.44 -6.96 13.15
C LEU A 50 9.37 -6.04 13.70
N ASP A 51 9.70 -4.75 13.80
CA ASP A 51 8.75 -3.71 14.20
C ASP A 51 8.12 -3.06 12.97
N LYS A 52 6.79 -3.15 12.86
CA LYS A 52 6.02 -2.51 11.79
C LYS A 52 6.15 -1.00 11.77
N ASN A 53 6.27 -0.35 12.92
CA ASN A 53 6.39 1.10 12.99
C ASN A 53 7.71 1.55 12.37
N VAL A 54 8.78 0.79 12.58
CA VAL A 54 10.07 1.04 11.92
C VAL A 54 9.93 0.89 10.40
N MET A 55 9.20 -0.13 9.93
CA MET A 55 8.96 -0.30 8.49
C MET A 55 8.13 0.86 7.92
N ILE A 56 7.02 1.22 8.56
CA ILE A 56 6.16 2.34 8.17
C ILE A 56 6.97 3.65 8.10
N THR A 57 7.77 3.96 9.13
CA THR A 57 8.63 5.16 9.13
C THR A 57 9.62 5.15 7.97
N ARG A 58 10.26 4.01 7.71
CA ARG A 58 11.21 3.90 6.59
C ARG A 58 10.52 4.05 5.24
N ILE A 59 9.34 3.46 5.06
CA ILE A 59 8.54 3.60 3.83
C ILE A 59 8.20 5.08 3.61
N ARG A 60 7.72 5.77 4.65
CA ARG A 60 7.41 7.22 4.59
C ARG A 60 8.63 8.07 4.23
N ASN A 61 9.82 7.68 4.68
CA ASN A 61 11.06 8.41 4.41
C ASN A 61 11.74 8.02 3.09
N ALA A 62 11.32 6.93 2.45
CA ALA A 62 11.96 6.43 1.24
C ALA A 62 11.66 7.29 0.01
N HIS A 63 10.54 8.03 0.00
CA HIS A 63 10.13 8.82 -1.16
C HIS A 63 9.26 10.01 -0.73
N ASN A 64 9.67 11.22 -1.11
CA ASN A 64 9.06 12.48 -0.67
C ASN A 64 7.61 12.67 -1.15
N GLU A 65 7.18 11.88 -2.14
CA GLU A 65 5.84 11.94 -2.72
C GLU A 65 4.84 11.01 -2.02
N LEU A 66 5.29 10.18 -1.07
CA LEU A 66 4.44 9.25 -0.34
C LEU A 66 3.64 9.96 0.73
N ARG A 67 2.33 10.00 0.53
CA ARG A 67 1.38 10.64 1.44
C ARG A 67 0.57 9.56 2.15
N PRO A 68 0.58 9.47 3.49
CA PRO A 68 -0.27 8.54 4.22
C PRO A 68 -1.74 8.75 3.86
N PHE A 69 -2.49 7.66 3.75
CA PHE A 69 -3.92 7.73 3.51
C PHE A 69 -4.72 7.05 4.63
N PRO A 70 -5.82 7.66 5.10
CA PRO A 70 -6.07 9.11 5.03
C PRO A 70 -4.98 9.89 5.77
N ASN A 71 -4.81 11.19 5.45
CA ASN A 71 -3.71 12.07 5.90
C ASN A 71 -3.49 12.20 7.43
N ALA A 72 -4.37 11.60 8.24
CA ALA A 72 -4.33 11.61 9.70
C ALA A 72 -4.65 10.25 10.34
N ALA A 73 -4.82 9.16 9.58
CA ALA A 73 -5.01 7.85 10.18
C ALA A 73 -3.69 7.34 10.74
N LEU A 74 -3.74 6.90 12.01
CA LEU A 74 -2.78 5.92 12.47
C LEU A 74 -2.96 4.67 11.59
N PRO A 75 -1.87 4.04 11.12
CA PRO A 75 -1.95 2.74 10.49
C PRO A 75 -2.80 1.82 11.36
N SER A 76 -3.72 1.07 10.76
CA SER A 76 -4.37 0.01 11.52
C SER A 76 -3.29 -0.97 11.98
N VAL A 77 -3.59 -1.78 12.98
CA VAL A 77 -2.61 -2.72 13.55
C VAL A 77 -1.96 -3.55 12.44
N SER A 78 -2.68 -3.88 11.37
CA SER A 78 -2.18 -4.77 10.31
C SER A 78 -2.19 -4.15 8.92
N ILE A 79 -2.63 -2.89 8.74
CA ILE A 79 -2.83 -2.31 7.40
C ILE A 79 -2.33 -0.87 7.34
N PHE A 80 -1.56 -0.56 6.30
CA PHE A 80 -1.06 0.78 6.02
C PHE A 80 -1.39 1.20 4.59
N PHE A 81 -1.93 2.41 4.43
CA PHE A 81 -2.32 2.95 3.13
C PHE A 81 -1.47 4.17 2.78
N ILE A 82 -1.06 4.27 1.52
CA ILE A 82 -0.18 5.33 1.02
C ILE A 82 -0.65 5.75 -0.36
N VAL A 83 -0.64 7.04 -0.62
CA VAL A 83 -0.88 7.61 -1.94
C VAL A 83 0.44 8.04 -2.57
N THR A 84 0.61 7.71 -3.86
CA THR A 84 1.79 8.06 -4.67
C THR A 84 1.36 8.45 -6.09
N HIS A 85 2.29 9.04 -6.86
CA HIS A 85 2.09 9.30 -8.28
C HIS A 85 2.04 7.97 -9.07
N PRO A 86 1.21 7.84 -10.13
CA PRO A 86 1.12 6.63 -10.95
C PRO A 86 2.45 6.12 -11.50
N ASP A 87 3.26 7.05 -12.01
CA ASP A 87 4.56 6.74 -12.64
C ASP A 87 5.53 6.10 -11.66
N ASN A 88 5.42 6.45 -10.37
CA ASN A 88 6.27 5.95 -9.31
C ASN A 88 5.63 4.78 -8.54
N SER A 89 4.39 4.39 -8.86
CA SER A 89 3.63 3.48 -8.00
C SER A 89 4.20 2.07 -7.96
N MET A 90 4.67 1.57 -9.09
CA MET A 90 5.30 0.25 -9.20
C MET A 90 6.66 0.25 -8.50
N ASP A 91 7.49 1.26 -8.75
CA ASP A 91 8.81 1.37 -8.13
C ASP A 91 8.71 1.55 -6.62
N VAL A 92 7.74 2.34 -6.15
CA VAL A 92 7.41 2.44 -4.72
C VAL A 92 6.97 1.08 -4.19
N ALA A 93 5.98 0.43 -4.81
CA ALA A 93 5.48 -0.86 -4.34
C ALA A 93 6.59 -1.92 -4.28
N VAL A 94 7.46 -1.97 -5.29
CA VAL A 94 8.63 -2.86 -5.38
C VAL A 94 9.70 -2.48 -4.36
N ASN A 95 10.00 -1.20 -4.17
CA ASN A 95 10.99 -0.76 -3.18
C ASN A 95 10.52 -1.03 -1.75
N VAL A 96 9.23 -0.84 -1.50
CA VAL A 96 8.61 -1.22 -0.23
C VAL A 96 8.61 -2.73 -0.08
N ALA A 97 8.28 -3.48 -1.12
CA ALA A 97 8.16 -4.93 -1.08
C ALA A 97 9.50 -5.67 -0.92
N TYR A 98 10.50 -5.23 -1.66
CA TYR A 98 11.77 -5.92 -1.83
C TYR A 98 12.94 -5.16 -1.20
N GLY A 99 12.68 -3.97 -0.65
CA GLY A 99 13.61 -3.35 0.26
C GLY A 99 14.88 -2.79 -0.38
N ASN A 100 14.83 -2.43 -1.66
CA ASN A 100 15.99 -2.03 -2.47
C ASN A 100 16.70 -0.73 -2.00
N ASN A 101 16.15 0.01 -1.03
CA ASN A 101 16.78 1.16 -0.40
C ASN A 101 17.51 0.83 0.93
N GLY A 102 18.15 -0.34 1.03
CA GLY A 102 18.90 -0.76 2.23
C GLY A 102 18.08 -1.49 3.31
N PHE A 103 16.87 -1.96 2.96
CA PHE A 103 16.10 -2.85 3.84
C PHE A 103 16.53 -4.32 3.70
N GLN A 104 17.29 -4.71 2.67
CA GLN A 104 17.42 -6.11 2.24
C GLN A 104 17.93 -7.14 3.26
N THR A 105 18.62 -6.77 4.34
CA THR A 105 19.37 -7.79 5.11
C THR A 105 18.52 -8.66 6.05
N ASN A 106 17.34 -8.22 6.50
CA ASN A 106 16.57 -8.96 7.52
C ASN A 106 15.15 -9.39 7.11
N TYR A 107 14.63 -8.91 5.98
CA TYR A 107 13.20 -9.05 5.66
C TYR A 107 12.90 -10.12 4.62
N ARG A 108 13.84 -10.47 3.74
CA ARG A 108 13.63 -11.50 2.71
C ARG A 108 14.52 -12.71 3.00
N ILE A 109 13.95 -13.69 3.68
CA ILE A 109 14.62 -14.95 4.00
C ILE A 109 14.08 -16.02 3.05
N PRO A 110 14.93 -16.68 2.25
CA PRO A 110 14.48 -17.78 1.38
C PRO A 110 13.70 -18.82 2.18
N ASN A 111 12.54 -19.24 1.65
CA ASN A 111 11.63 -20.22 2.26
C ASN A 111 10.98 -19.82 3.60
N ALA A 112 11.05 -18.55 4.00
CA ALA A 112 10.35 -18.07 5.19
C ALA A 112 8.90 -17.62 4.86
N PRO A 113 7.95 -17.69 5.81
CA PRO A 113 6.55 -17.31 5.57
C PRO A 113 6.40 -15.81 5.28
N SER A 114 5.71 -15.42 4.20
CA SER A 114 5.52 -14.01 3.79
C SER A 114 5.18 -13.07 4.95
N LEU A 115 5.84 -11.91 5.06
CA LEU A 115 5.48 -10.94 6.11
C LEU A 115 4.24 -10.12 5.76
N GLY A 116 3.75 -10.19 4.52
CA GLY A 116 2.57 -9.45 4.14
C GLY A 116 2.19 -9.59 2.67
N ARG A 117 1.36 -8.65 2.23
CA ARG A 117 0.93 -8.46 0.85
C ARG A 117 0.87 -6.97 0.55
N ILE A 118 1.13 -6.61 -0.70
CA ILE A 118 0.98 -5.24 -1.17
C ILE A 118 -0.03 -5.23 -2.32
N PHE A 119 -0.91 -4.25 -2.33
CA PHE A 119 -1.84 -3.99 -3.42
C PHE A 119 -1.62 -2.58 -3.96
N SER A 120 -1.62 -2.45 -5.28
CA SER A 120 -1.69 -1.16 -5.97
C SER A 120 -3.09 -1.00 -6.53
N VAL A 121 -3.77 0.08 -6.14
CA VAL A 121 -5.11 0.43 -6.60
C VAL A 121 -5.01 1.71 -7.42
N ARG A 122 -5.37 1.62 -8.70
CA ARG A 122 -5.33 2.72 -9.67
C ARG A 122 -6.76 3.13 -10.03
N ALA A 123 -7.02 4.43 -10.05
CA ALA A 123 -8.31 4.91 -10.51
C ALA A 123 -8.43 4.66 -12.01
N THR A 124 -9.65 4.43 -12.47
CA THR A 124 -9.96 4.42 -13.90
C THR A 124 -10.65 5.73 -14.28
N SER A 125 -11.03 5.90 -15.55
CA SER A 125 -11.77 7.09 -16.01
C SER A 125 -13.23 7.17 -15.52
N ARG A 126 -13.67 6.30 -14.59
CA ARG A 126 -15.05 6.23 -14.09
C ARG A 126 -15.09 6.23 -12.57
N LYS A 127 -16.02 7.01 -12.00
CA LYS A 127 -16.31 7.00 -10.56
C LYS A 127 -16.70 5.59 -10.13
N ASP A 128 -16.23 5.18 -8.96
CA ASP A 128 -16.44 3.83 -8.41
C ASP A 128 -15.82 2.71 -9.26
N ALA A 129 -14.84 3.01 -10.10
CA ALA A 129 -14.09 2.01 -10.85
C ALA A 129 -12.59 2.20 -10.71
N PHE A 130 -11.90 1.11 -10.40
CA PHE A 130 -10.47 1.05 -10.14
C PHE A 130 -9.90 -0.31 -10.54
N GLU A 131 -8.61 -0.35 -10.80
CA GLU A 131 -7.85 -1.58 -11.05
C GLU A 131 -6.99 -1.91 -9.85
N VAL A 132 -6.98 -3.19 -9.46
CA VAL A 132 -6.18 -3.70 -8.34
C VAL A 132 -5.10 -4.63 -8.88
N THR A 133 -3.86 -4.37 -8.52
CA THR A 133 -2.72 -5.28 -8.75
C THR A 133 -2.20 -5.78 -7.41
N GLU A 134 -2.23 -7.10 -7.20
CA GLU A 134 -1.62 -7.74 -6.03
C GLU A 134 -0.14 -8.05 -6.29
N PHE A 135 0.69 -7.74 -5.31
CA PHE A 135 2.07 -8.20 -5.19
C PHE A 135 2.10 -9.21 -4.04
N PRO A 136 1.98 -10.52 -4.34
CA PRO A 136 1.98 -11.56 -3.32
C PRO A 136 3.41 -11.87 -2.85
N ASN A 137 3.52 -12.49 -1.67
CA ASN A 137 4.80 -12.95 -1.09
C ASN A 137 5.82 -11.82 -0.92
N VAL A 138 5.32 -10.71 -0.40
CA VAL A 138 6.14 -9.55 -0.11
C VAL A 138 6.74 -9.72 1.28
N PHE A 139 8.06 -9.54 1.34
CA PHE A 139 8.98 -9.83 2.44
C PHE A 139 9.25 -11.32 2.76
#